data_AF-A0A842NKL6-F1
#
_entry.id   AF-A0A842NKL6-F1
#
_cell.length_a   1.000
_cell.length_b   1.000
_cell.length_c   1.000
_cell.angle_alpha   90.00
_cell.angle_beta   90.00
_cell.angle_gamma   90.00
#
_symmetry.space_group_name_H-M   'P 1'
#
loop_
_entity.id
_entity.type
_entity.pdbx_description
1 polymer ?
#
loop_
_entity_poly.entity_id
_entity_poly.type
_entity_poly.pdbx_seq_one_letter_code
_entity_poly.pdbx_strand_id
1 'polypeptide(L)' 'TNPDATPFSRMTLADLQTIVGPPEHKGAGPNVVIDPIGVQVAIDNTLPLSLLNGKETERIENCLLGKQYIGTTIEVE' A
#
# COMPACT_ATOMS: atom_id res chain seq x y z
N THR A 1 -7.53 -15.25 -7.61
CA THR A 1 -6.54 -15.27 -6.52
C THR A 1 -5.33 -16.07 -6.99
N ASN A 2 -4.12 -15.58 -6.73
CA ASN A 2 -2.87 -16.31 -7.01
C ASN A 2 -2.42 -17.00 -5.70
N PRO A 3 -2.35 -18.35 -5.63
CA PRO A 3 -1.97 -19.06 -4.41
C PRO A 3 -0.50 -18.85 -4.02
N ASP A 4 0.36 -18.46 -4.97
CA ASP A 4 1.78 -18.22 -4.74
C ASP A 4 2.08 -16.78 -4.26
N ALA A 5 1.04 -15.95 -4.13
CA ALA A 5 1.20 -14.59 -3.65
C ALA A 5 1.58 -14.59 -2.16
N THR A 6 2.66 -13.86 -1.83
CA THR A 6 3.14 -13.69 -0.46
C THR A 6 3.02 -12.22 -0.03
N PRO A 7 2.69 -11.95 1.24
CA PRO A 7 2.59 -10.58 1.73
C PRO A 7 3.99 -9.98 1.96
N PHE A 8 4.15 -8.70 1.64
CA PHE A 8 5.30 -7.90 2.03
C PHE A 8 5.01 -7.22 3.37
N SER A 9 5.90 -7.32 4.34
CA SER A 9 5.77 -6.60 5.61
C SER A 9 6.26 -5.15 5.51
N ARG A 10 7.22 -4.89 4.62
CA ARG A 10 7.78 -3.55 4.37
C ARG A 10 8.18 -3.44 2.90
N MET A 11 8.00 -2.27 2.31
CA MET A 11 8.47 -1.94 0.96
C MET A 11 8.60 -0.42 0.78
N THR A 12 9.20 0.02 -0.32
CA THR A 12 9.29 1.43 -0.67
C THR A 12 8.07 1.86 -1.50
N LEU A 13 7.82 3.18 -1.60
CA LEU A 13 6.81 3.70 -2.53
C LEU A 13 7.12 3.33 -3.99
N ALA A 14 8.41 3.24 -4.35
CA ALA A 14 8.84 2.82 -5.69
C ALA A 14 8.53 1.34 -5.97
N ASP A 15 8.72 0.46 -4.97
CA ASP A 15 8.33 -0.95 -5.06
C ASP A 15 6.81 -1.08 -5.24
N LEU A 16 6.05 -0.31 -4.46
CA LEU A 16 4.60 -0.28 -4.58
C LEU A 16 4.17 0.19 -5.97
N GLN A 17 4.79 1.23 -6.53
CA GLN A 17 4.51 1.72 -7.89
C GLN A 17 4.74 0.61 -8.94
N THR A 18 5.79 -0.18 -8.76
CA THR A 18 6.11 -1.31 -9.65
C THR A 18 5.03 -2.40 -9.59
N ILE A 19 4.42 -2.62 -8.42
CA ILE A 19 3.34 -3.59 -8.23
C ILE A 19 2.01 -3.10 -8.83
N VAL A 20 1.65 -1.83 -8.61
CA VAL A 20 0.35 -1.28 -9.05
C VAL A 20 0.35 -0.89 -10.54
N GLY A 21 1.53 -0.69 -11.15
CA GLY A 21 1.69 -0.30 -12.54
C GLY A 21 1.77 1.23 -12.73
N PRO A 22 1.78 1.72 -13.98
CA PRO A 22 1.99 3.15 -14.26
C PRO A 22 0.80 4.01 -13.80
N PRO A 23 1.02 5.30 -13.50
CA PRO A 23 -0.02 6.24 -13.06
C PRO A 23 -0.88 6.74 -14.23
N GLU A 24 -1.58 5.82 -14.90
CA GLU A 24 -2.41 6.11 -16.07
C GLU A 24 -3.88 5.77 -15.83
N HIS A 25 -4.80 6.67 -16.19
CA HIS A 25 -6.25 6.40 -16.21
C HIS A 25 -6.63 5.54 -17.43
N LYS A 26 -6.32 4.24 -17.40
CA LYS A 26 -6.80 3.28 -18.41
C LYS A 26 -8.16 2.69 -18.00
N GLY A 27 -9.20 3.53 -18.06
CA GLY A 27 -10.60 3.14 -17.81
C GLY A 27 -10.96 3.00 -16.33
N ALA A 28 -12.15 2.45 -16.04
CA ALA A 28 -12.52 2.07 -14.67
C ALA A 28 -11.43 1.14 -14.12
N GLY A 29 -10.82 1.54 -13.01
CA GLY A 29 -9.70 0.81 -12.44
C GLY A 29 -10.04 -0.67 -12.26
N PRO A 30 -9.08 -1.59 -12.46
CA PRO A 30 -9.24 -2.96 -11.99
C PRO A 30 -9.65 -2.92 -10.50
N ASN A 31 -10.30 -3.96 -9.98
CA ASN A 31 -10.58 -4.08 -8.53
C ASN A 31 -9.25 -4.28 -7.77
N VAL A 32 -8.40 -3.26 -7.77
CA VAL A 32 -7.14 -3.18 -7.04
C VAL A 32 -7.37 -2.37 -5.77
N VAL A 33 -6.77 -2.85 -4.69
CA VAL A 33 -6.90 -2.24 -3.36
C VAL A 33 -6.23 -0.86 -3.31
N ILE A 34 -5.25 -0.62 -4.19
CA ILE A 34 -4.43 0.59 -4.24
C ILE A 34 -4.44 1.13 -5.67
N ASP A 35 -4.72 2.43 -5.81
CA ASP A 35 -4.75 3.13 -7.09
C ASP A 35 -3.35 3.65 -7.48
N PRO A 36 -2.88 3.42 -8.73
CA PRO A 36 -1.56 3.86 -9.18
C PRO A 36 -1.31 5.36 -9.10
N ILE A 37 -2.35 6.20 -9.22
CA ILE A 37 -2.24 7.65 -9.15
C ILE A 37 -2.16 8.08 -7.70
N GLY A 38 -2.90 7.43 -6.81
CA GLY A 38 -2.72 7.61 -5.36
C GLY A 38 -1.29 7.32 -4.91
N VAL A 39 -0.65 6.28 -5.46
CA VAL A 39 0.76 5.98 -5.19
C VAL A 39 1.68 7.07 -5.73
N GLN A 40 1.46 7.55 -6.95
CA GLN A 40 2.25 8.65 -7.51
C GLN A 40 2.12 9.93 -6.67
N VAL A 41 0.91 10.27 -6.21
CA VAL A 41 0.69 11.41 -5.30
C VAL A 41 1.44 11.21 -3.97
N ALA A 42 1.48 9.99 -3.44
CA ALA A 42 2.26 9.70 -2.24
C ALA A 42 3.77 9.85 -2.46
N ILE A 43 4.29 9.43 -3.62
CA ILE A 43 5.68 9.66 -4.04
C ILE A 43 5.99 11.15 -4.11
N ASP A 44 5.18 11.90 -4.86
CA ASP A 44 5.38 13.33 -5.10
C ASP A 44 5.37 14.16 -3.80
N ASN A 45 4.65 13.68 -2.78
CA ASN A 45 4.50 14.36 -1.49
C ASN A 45 5.32 13.72 -0.36
N THR A 46 6.19 12.76 -0.63
CA THR A 46 7.03 12.12 0.39
C THR A 46 6.17 11.52 1.53
N LEU A 47 5.02 10.92 1.17
CA LEU A 47 4.00 10.49 2.12
C LEU A 47 4.10 8.98 2.38
N PRO A 48 4.61 8.53 3.54
CA PRO A 48 4.60 7.12 3.90
C PRO A 48 3.17 6.59 4.05
N LEU A 49 2.96 5.32 3.72
CA LEU A 49 1.65 4.68 3.74
C LEU A 49 1.66 3.41 4.62
N SER A 50 0.48 3.05 5.11
CA SER A 50 0.26 1.80 5.84
C SER A 50 -0.90 1.05 5.22
N LEU A 51 -0.63 -0.15 4.72
CA LEU A 51 -1.64 -1.05 4.16
C LEU A 51 -2.03 -2.11 5.18
N LEU A 52 -3.29 -2.19 5.54
CA LEU A 52 -3.82 -3.18 6.49
C LEU A 52 -5.30 -3.45 6.25
N ASN A 53 -5.82 -4.54 6.82
CA ASN A 53 -7.25 -4.85 6.77
C ASN A 53 -8.02 -3.95 7.74
N GLY A 54 -8.72 -2.94 7.23
CA GLY A 54 -9.47 -1.98 8.04
C GLY A 54 -10.66 -2.56 8.84
N LYS A 55 -11.02 -3.83 8.63
CA LYS A 55 -12.01 -4.53 9.47
C LYS A 55 -11.43 -4.94 10.83
N GLU A 56 -10.12 -5.01 10.96
CA GLU A 56 -9.40 -5.41 12.16
C GLU A 56 -8.95 -4.15 12.91
N THR A 57 -9.80 -3.61 13.78
CA THR A 57 -9.57 -2.31 14.44
C THR A 57 -8.31 -2.27 15.29
N GLU A 58 -7.92 -3.40 15.90
CA GLU A 58 -6.66 -3.53 16.64
C GLU A 58 -5.44 -3.22 15.75
N ARG A 59 -5.48 -3.59 14.47
CA ARG A 59 -4.38 -3.31 13.54
C ARG A 59 -4.27 -1.83 13.21
N ILE A 60 -5.41 -1.16 13.08
CA ILE A 60 -5.46 0.30 12.90
C ILE A 60 -4.83 0.98 14.13
N GLU A 61 -5.26 0.59 15.33
CA GLU A 61 -4.72 1.14 16.58
C GLU A 61 -3.20 0.92 16.68
N ASN A 62 -2.74 -0.31 16.47
CA ASN A 62 -1.31 -0.63 16.55
C ASN A 62 -0.49 0.16 15.51
N CYS A 63 -0.99 0.28 14.28
CA CYS A 63 -0.37 1.08 13.23
C CYS A 63 -0.24 2.55 13.66
N LEU A 64 -1.32 3.17 14.15
CA LEU A 64 -1.32 4.58 14.56
C LEU A 64 -0.41 4.85 15.77
N LEU A 65 -0.26 3.87 16.66
CA LEU A 65 0.60 3.96 17.84
C LEU A 65 2.06 3.56 17.56
N GLY A 66 2.41 3.22 16.32
CA GLY A 66 3.76 2.75 15.96
C GLY A 66 4.12 1.38 16.57
N LYS A 67 3.13 0.59 16.99
CA LYS A 67 3.30 -0.80 17.44
C LYS A 67 3.37 -1.75 16.23
N GLN A 68 3.79 -2.98 16.47
CA GLN A 68 3.73 -4.02 15.44
C GLN A 68 2.27 -4.31 15.04
N TYR A 69 2.03 -4.44 13.73
CA TYR A 69 0.74 -4.80 13.18
C TYR A 69 0.90 -5.73 11.96
N ILE A 70 -0.16 -6.45 11.62
CA ILE A 70 -0.21 -7.29 10.41
C ILE A 70 -0.67 -6.44 9.23
N GLY A 71 0.27 -6.11 8.36
CA GLY A 71 0.06 -5.32 7.15
C GLY A 71 1.39 -5.05 6.45
N THR A 72 1.41 -4.01 5.63
CA THR A 72 2.61 -3.54 4.95
C THR A 72 2.89 -2.09 5.33
N THR A 73 4.11 -1.82 5.79
CA THR A 73 4.63 -0.45 5.96
C THR A 73 5.28 -0.03 4.65
N ILE A 74 4.89 1.13 4.13
CA ILE A 74 5.39 1.66 2.86
C ILE A 74 6.12 2.96 3.14
N GLU A 75 7.40 2.98 2.81
CA GLU A 75 8.31 4.08 3.15
C GLU A 75 8.74 4.86 1.92
N VAL A 76 9.27 6.05 2.15
CA VAL A 76 9.64 6.99 1.08
C VAL A 76 11.02 6.66 0.48
N GLU A 77 11.82 5.84 1.17
CA GLU A 77 13.13 5.33 0.74
C GLU A 77 13.16 3.81 0.67
#